data_AF-A0A7Y2CK48-F1
#
_entry.id   AF-A0A7Y2CK48-F1
#
_cell.length_a   1.000
_cell.length_b   1.000
_cell.length_c   1.000
_cell.angle_alpha   90.00
_cell.angle_beta   90.00
_cell.angle_gamma   90.00
#
_symmetry.space_group_name_H-M   'P 1'
#
loop_
_entity.id
_entity.type
_entity.pdbx_description
1 polymer ?
#
loop_
_entity_poly.entity_id
_entity_poly.type
_entity_poly.pdbx_seq_one_letter_code
_entity_poly.pdbx_strand_id
1 'polypeptide(L)'
;MHGLDLRRQERAYTTAYDLALIARALVSHPLSLELASTRRAPFRGGAFWLDTTNKLLGKRGVDGLKTGWTPRAGGCFCATAQRDGVRLISVVLGARGGRFHVTERLLEDGFRVALHQSEVAREELPVELVGGPTP
;
A
#
# COMPACT_ATOMS: atom_id res chain seq x y z
N MET A 1 -15.59 11.39 -6.81
CA MET A 1 -15.86 12.02 -5.49
C MET A 1 -14.51 12.32 -4.82
N HIS A 2 -14.32 13.48 -4.18
CA HIS A 2 -13.02 13.97 -3.70
C HIS A 2 -12.75 13.74 -2.20
N GLY A 3 -13.72 13.22 -1.44
CA GLY A 3 -13.57 12.88 -0.01
C GLY A 3 -13.62 14.08 0.95
N LEU A 4 -14.29 15.18 0.58
CA LEU A 4 -14.49 16.32 1.48
C LEU A 4 -15.83 16.20 2.20
N ASP A 5 -15.92 16.78 3.39
CA ASP A 5 -17.10 16.78 4.25
C ASP A 5 -18.18 17.77 3.76
N LEU A 6 -18.73 17.53 2.56
CA LEU A 6 -19.76 18.37 1.98
C LEU A 6 -21.16 17.91 2.38
N ARG A 7 -22.03 18.87 2.75
CA ARG A 7 -23.44 18.58 3.09
C ARG A 7 -24.23 17.91 1.95
N ARG A 8 -23.83 18.11 0.69
CA ARG A 8 -24.45 17.45 -0.49
C ARG A 8 -23.90 16.05 -0.78
N GLN A 9 -22.88 15.58 -0.03
CA GLN A 9 -22.24 14.26 -0.20
C GLN A 9 -22.44 13.40 1.06
N GLU A 10 -23.69 13.25 1.51
CA GLU A 10 -24.02 12.46 2.71
C GLU A 10 -23.67 10.97 2.61
N ARG A 11 -23.48 10.44 1.40
CA ARG A 11 -23.14 9.03 1.12
C ARG A 11 -21.67 8.81 0.74
N ALA A 12 -20.76 9.67 1.20
CA ALA A 12 -19.32 9.49 1.00
C ALA A 12 -18.72 8.59 2.09
N TYR A 13 -18.80 7.27 1.92
CA TYR A 13 -18.21 6.30 2.85
C TYR A 13 -17.63 5.08 2.12
N THR A 14 -16.76 4.36 2.82
CA THR A 14 -16.14 3.11 2.38
C THR A 14 -15.61 2.37 3.61
N THR A 15 -15.20 1.12 3.46
CA THR A 15 -14.57 0.33 4.52
C THR A 15 -13.08 0.11 4.24
N ALA A 16 -12.33 -0.32 5.26
CA ALA A 16 -10.94 -0.70 5.07
C ALA A 16 -10.79 -1.87 4.08
N TYR A 17 -11.76 -2.80 4.09
CA TYR A 17 -11.80 -3.94 3.19
C TYR A 17 -12.03 -3.53 1.74
N ASP A 18 -13.02 -2.67 1.48
CA ASP A 18 -13.31 -2.18 0.12
C ASP A 18 -12.11 -1.42 -0.47
N LEU A 19 -11.47 -0.58 0.35
CA LEU A 19 -10.26 0.13 -0.06
C LEU A 19 -9.08 -0.81 -0.30
N ALA A 20 -8.96 -1.91 0.44
CA ALA A 20 -7.94 -2.91 0.19
C ALA A 20 -8.18 -3.64 -1.14
N LEU A 21 -9.43 -3.94 -1.49
CA LEU A 21 -9.79 -4.51 -2.79
C LEU A 21 -9.46 -3.56 -3.95
N ILE A 22 -9.83 -2.28 -3.80
CA ILE A 22 -9.50 -1.25 -4.80
C ILE A 22 -7.99 -1.09 -4.93
N ALA A 23 -7.28 -0.99 -3.80
CA ALA A 23 -5.82 -0.89 -3.80
C ALA A 23 -5.17 -2.10 -4.47
N ARG A 24 -5.67 -3.31 -4.23
CA ARG A 24 -5.18 -4.54 -4.87
C ARG A 24 -5.33 -4.48 -6.39
N ALA A 25 -6.44 -3.95 -6.89
CA ALA A 25 -6.64 -3.74 -8.33
C ALA A 25 -5.75 -2.60 -8.88
N LEU A 26 -5.52 -1.54 -8.10
CA LEU A 26 -4.66 -0.43 -8.53
C LEU A 26 -3.19 -0.84 -8.65
N VAL A 27 -2.67 -1.62 -7.70
CA VAL A 27 -1.24 -2.01 -7.72
C VAL A 27 -0.88 -2.93 -8.89
N SER A 28 -1.86 -3.58 -9.53
CA SER A 28 -1.62 -4.34 -10.77
C SER A 28 -1.51 -3.46 -12.02
N HIS A 29 -1.81 -2.16 -11.93
CA HIS A 29 -1.68 -1.23 -13.05
C HIS A 29 -0.38 -0.41 -12.94
N PRO A 30 0.57 -0.54 -13.89
CA PRO A 30 1.88 0.12 -13.81
C PRO A 30 1.83 1.63 -13.57
N LEU A 31 0.92 2.31 -14.28
CA LEU A 31 0.73 3.77 -14.15
C LEU A 31 0.34 4.20 -12.73
N SER A 32 -0.37 3.33 -11.98
CA SER A 32 -0.81 3.67 -10.62
C SER A 32 0.38 3.73 -9.66
N LEU A 33 1.31 2.79 -9.76
CA LEU A 33 2.53 2.79 -8.95
C LEU A 33 3.51 3.88 -9.40
N GLU A 34 3.64 4.14 -10.70
CA GLU A 34 4.45 5.25 -11.21
C GLU A 34 4.01 6.59 -10.61
N LEU A 35 2.71 6.90 -10.68
CA LEU A 35 2.16 8.13 -10.13
C LEU A 35 2.26 8.17 -8.61
N ALA A 36 1.92 7.07 -7.92
CA ALA A 36 1.91 7.04 -6.46
C ALA A 36 3.31 6.99 -5.82
N SER A 37 4.32 6.56 -6.57
CA SER A 37 5.73 6.55 -6.16
C SER A 37 6.46 7.85 -6.51
N THR A 38 5.80 8.80 -7.16
CA THR A 38 6.39 10.09 -7.49
C THR A 38 6.55 10.93 -6.21
N ARG A 39 7.80 11.16 -5.79
CA ARG A 39 8.11 11.95 -4.59
C ARG A 39 7.79 13.43 -4.79
N ARG A 40 8.13 13.97 -5.95
CA ARG A 40 7.99 15.39 -6.29
C ARG A 40 7.72 15.54 -7.79
N ALA A 41 6.74 16.36 -8.16
CA ALA A 41 6.37 16.62 -9.55
C ALA A 41 6.10 18.11 -9.81
N PRO A 42 6.41 18.63 -11.02
CA PRO A 42 6.05 19.99 -11.38
C PRO A 42 4.53 20.07 -11.61
N PHE A 43 3.92 21.19 -11.22
CA PHE A 43 2.50 21.43 -11.41
C PHE A 43 2.28 22.77 -12.12
N ARG A 44 1.19 22.86 -12.91
CA ARG A 44 0.86 24.04 -13.74
C ARG A 44 2.06 24.54 -14.56
N GLY A 45 2.67 23.65 -15.33
CA GLY A 45 3.80 24.00 -16.20
C GLY A 45 5.08 24.38 -15.46
N GLY A 46 5.25 23.96 -14.21
CA GLY A 46 6.44 24.25 -13.40
C GLY A 46 6.32 25.51 -12.55
N ALA A 47 5.14 26.13 -12.46
CA ALA A 47 4.89 27.28 -11.58
C ALA A 47 5.16 26.96 -10.09
N PHE A 48 4.95 25.70 -9.69
CA PHE A 48 5.38 25.19 -8.39
C PHE A 48 5.49 23.66 -8.41
N TRP A 49 6.10 23.11 -7.37
CA TRP A 49 6.32 21.69 -7.18
C TRP A 49 5.37 21.12 -6.12
N LEU A 50 4.86 19.92 -6.36
CA LEU A 50 4.07 19.16 -5.40
C LEU A 50 4.94 18.07 -4.79
N ASP A 51 5.05 18.05 -3.47
CA ASP A 51 5.64 16.96 -2.72
C ASP A 51 4.58 15.95 -2.28
N THR A 52 4.95 14.67 -2.29
CA THR A 52 4.09 13.62 -1.75
C THR A 52 3.78 13.84 -0.28
N THR A 53 2.53 13.63 0.10
CA THR A 53 2.11 13.62 1.50
C THR A 53 2.40 12.29 2.20
N ASN A 54 2.82 11.26 1.45
CA ASN A 54 3.22 9.97 1.98
C ASN A 54 4.63 10.05 2.60
N LYS A 55 4.70 10.20 3.93
CA LYS A 55 5.95 10.28 4.69
C LYS A 55 6.73 8.96 4.74
N LEU A 56 6.13 7.85 4.32
CA LEU A 56 6.75 6.54 4.27
C LEU A 56 7.31 6.19 2.88
N LEU A 57 7.05 7.00 1.85
CA LEU A 57 7.50 6.68 0.51
C LEU A 57 9.01 6.46 0.44
N GLY A 58 9.42 5.32 -0.11
CA GLY A 58 10.81 4.86 -0.22
C GLY A 58 11.37 4.22 1.04
N LYS A 59 10.60 4.14 2.14
CA LYS A 59 11.05 3.50 3.39
C LYS A 59 10.55 2.07 3.46
N ARG A 60 11.45 1.13 3.78
CA ARG A 60 11.13 -0.28 4.04
C ARG A 60 10.19 -0.88 2.98
N GLY A 61 10.51 -0.64 1.70
CA GLY A 61 9.76 -1.17 0.56
C GLY A 61 8.44 -0.44 0.23
N VAL A 62 8.04 0.61 0.96
CA VAL A 62 6.82 1.38 0.66
C VAL A 62 6.97 2.17 -0.63
N ASP A 63 6.07 1.94 -1.57
CA ASP A 63 6.15 2.46 -2.94
C ASP A 63 4.89 3.18 -3.42
N GLY A 64 3.89 3.45 -2.56
CA GLY A 64 2.86 4.43 -2.92
C GLY A 64 1.53 4.34 -2.20
N LEU A 65 0.47 4.50 -3.01
CA LEU A 65 -0.93 4.78 -2.70
C LEU A 65 -1.20 6.19 -2.15
N LYS A 66 -1.95 6.37 -1.05
CA LYS A 66 -2.54 7.68 -0.76
C LYS A 66 -2.91 7.93 0.69
N THR A 67 -2.60 9.14 1.17
CA THR A 67 -3.08 9.68 2.45
C THR A 67 -4.37 10.50 2.29
N GLY A 68 -5.22 10.52 3.31
CA GLY A 68 -6.40 11.39 3.41
C GLY A 68 -6.59 11.91 4.84
N TRP A 69 -7.21 13.08 4.98
CA TRP A 69 -7.60 13.63 6.27
C TRP A 69 -8.74 14.64 6.11
N THR A 70 -9.76 14.53 6.95
CA THR A 70 -10.76 15.57 7.19
C THR A 70 -11.10 15.61 8.69
N PRO A 71 -11.71 16.69 9.20
CA PRO A 71 -12.17 16.74 10.58
C PRO A 71 -13.11 15.59 10.95
N ARG A 72 -13.98 15.14 10.03
CA ARG A 72 -14.90 14.03 10.30
C ARG A 72 -14.28 12.65 10.09
N ALA A 73 -13.41 12.49 9.08
CA ALA A 73 -12.84 11.18 8.72
C ALA A 73 -11.60 10.81 9.56
N GLY A 74 -10.95 11.78 10.20
CA GLY A 74 -9.66 11.58 10.87
C GLY A 74 -8.54 11.27 9.87
N GLY A 75 -7.42 10.73 10.37
CA GLY A 75 -6.28 10.35 9.55
C GLY A 75 -6.48 9.01 8.84
N CYS A 76 -6.51 9.06 7.51
CA CYS A 76 -6.61 7.88 6.66
C CYS A 76 -5.32 7.68 5.87
N PHE A 77 -4.91 6.43 5.69
CA PHE A 77 -3.77 6.09 4.86
C PHE A 77 -3.93 4.68 4.27
N CYS A 78 -3.91 4.61 2.94
CA CYS A 78 -3.71 3.36 2.21
C CYS A 78 -2.28 3.37 1.67
N ALA A 79 -1.51 2.32 1.95
CA ALA A 79 -0.12 2.18 1.54
C ALA A 79 0.11 0.81 0.89
N THR A 80 1.04 0.74 -0.05
CA THR A 80 1.57 -0.52 -0.57
C THR A 80 3.08 -0.57 -0.35
N ALA A 81 3.58 -1.78 -0.14
CA ALA A 81 5.00 -2.05 0.01
C ALA A 81 5.36 -3.39 -0.63
N GLN A 82 6.57 -3.48 -1.16
CA GLN A 82 7.12 -4.72 -1.71
C GLN A 82 8.48 -5.05 -1.07
N ARG A 83 8.63 -6.28 -0.60
CA ARG A 83 9.88 -6.83 -0.03
C ARG A 83 10.00 -8.29 -0.43
N ASP A 84 11.17 -8.70 -0.92
CA ASP A 84 11.51 -10.10 -1.20
C ASP A 84 10.48 -10.87 -2.06
N GLY A 85 9.92 -10.18 -3.06
CA GLY A 85 8.90 -10.74 -3.96
C GLY A 85 7.47 -10.73 -3.39
N VAL A 86 7.28 -10.38 -2.13
CA VAL A 86 5.96 -10.25 -1.48
C VAL A 86 5.51 -8.79 -1.52
N ARG A 87 4.25 -8.56 -1.93
CA ARG A 87 3.60 -7.24 -1.89
C ARG A 87 2.47 -7.25 -0.88
N LEU A 88 2.47 -6.26 0.00
CA LEU A 88 1.40 -6.04 0.98
C LEU A 88 0.73 -4.68 0.76
N ILE A 89 -0.51 -4.60 1.25
CA ILE A 89 -1.33 -3.39 1.28
C ILE A 89 -1.83 -3.21 2.72
N SER A 90 -1.70 -2.00 3.25
CA SER A 90 -2.24 -1.63 4.55
C SER A 90 -3.25 -0.50 4.40
N VAL A 91 -4.39 -0.60 5.08
CA VAL A 91 -5.42 0.44 5.12
C VAL A 91 -5.70 0.84 6.56
N VAL A 92 -5.45 2.12 6.88
CA VAL A 92 -5.76 2.74 8.18
C VAL A 92 -6.81 3.81 7.94
N LEU A 93 -7.90 3.79 8.72
CA LEU A 93 -9.00 4.77 8.67
C LEU A 93 -9.22 5.36 10.07
N GLY A 94 -9.65 6.62 10.16
CA GLY A 94 -10.11 7.19 11.44
C GLY A 94 -9.04 7.48 12.49
N ALA A 95 -7.75 7.50 12.12
CA ALA A 95 -6.69 7.69 13.12
C ALA A 95 -6.69 9.12 13.69
N ARG A 96 -6.75 9.24 15.03
CA ARG A 96 -6.66 10.54 15.74
C ARG A 96 -5.24 11.12 15.77
N GLY A 97 -4.27 10.39 15.22
CA GLY A 97 -2.85 10.70 15.17
C GLY A 97 -2.08 9.45 14.75
N GLY A 98 -0.78 9.57 14.45
CA GLY A 98 0.08 8.40 14.30
C GLY A 98 -0.22 7.45 13.13
N ARG A 99 -1.07 7.81 12.16
CA ARG A 99 -1.46 6.93 11.03
C ARG A 99 -0.26 6.29 10.32
N PHE A 100 0.85 7.02 10.18
CA PHE A 100 2.08 6.52 9.57
C PHE A 100 2.74 5.43 10.43
N HIS A 101 2.85 5.65 11.74
CA HIS A 101 3.39 4.67 12.67
C HIS A 101 2.55 3.38 12.73
N VAL A 102 1.22 3.52 12.73
CA VAL A 102 0.29 2.37 12.66
C VAL A 102 0.50 1.60 11.36
N THR A 103 0.66 2.31 10.23
CA THR A 103 0.91 1.70 8.92
C THR A 103 2.24 0.94 8.91
N GLU A 104 3.31 1.54 9.44
CA GLU A 104 4.62 0.88 9.56
C GLU A 104 4.52 -0.42 10.35
N ARG A 105 3.83 -0.39 11.51
CA ARG A 105 3.63 -1.57 12.35
C ARG A 105 2.82 -2.65 11.64
N LEU A 106 1.71 -2.30 11.00
CA LEU A 106 0.87 -3.25 10.26
C LEU A 106 1.63 -3.92 9.12
N LEU A 107 2.42 -3.16 8.37
CA LEU A 107 3.26 -3.71 7.30
C LEU A 107 4.35 -4.62 7.88
N GLU A 108 5.00 -4.22 8.97
CA GLU A 108 6.03 -5.04 9.61
C GLU A 108 5.49 -6.38 10.12
N ASP A 109 4.35 -6.35 10.83
CA ASP A 109 3.66 -7.56 11.29
C ASP A 109 3.21 -8.43 10.11
N GLY A 110 2.70 -7.82 9.04
CA GLY A 110 2.29 -8.53 7.83
C GLY A 110 3.46 -9.20 7.12
N PHE A 111 4.59 -8.52 6.96
CA PHE A 111 5.78 -9.09 6.33
C PHE A 111 6.40 -10.21 7.16
N ARG A 112 6.42 -10.06 8.50
CA ARG A 112 6.89 -11.14 9.39
C ARG A 112 6.11 -12.43 9.18
N VAL A 113 4.79 -12.35 9.00
CA VAL A 113 3.95 -13.53 8.72
C VAL A 113 4.14 -14.03 7.30
N ALA A 114 4.10 -13.15 6.30
CA ALA A 114 4.11 -13.53 4.90
C ALA A 114 5.46 -14.12 4.46
N LEU A 115 6.58 -13.57 4.97
CA LEU A 115 7.92 -14.07 4.64
C LEU A 115 8.18 -15.42 5.33
N HIS A 116 7.77 -15.58 6.59
CA HIS A 116 7.82 -16.89 7.26
C HIS A 116 7.05 -17.96 6.49
N GLN A 117 5.85 -17.64 6.00
CA GLN A 117 5.07 -18.58 5.17
C GLN A 117 5.75 -18.87 3.82
N SER A 118 6.41 -17.87 3.23
CA SER A 118 7.13 -18.04 1.97
C SER A 118 8.39 -18.90 2.13
N GLU A 119 9.06 -18.82 3.27
CA GLU A 119 10.21 -19.67 3.63
C GLU A 119 9.76 -21.12 3.83
N VAL A 120 8.73 -21.35 4.66
CA VAL A 120 8.16 -22.70 4.87
C VAL A 120 7.71 -23.33 3.55
N ALA A 121 6.99 -22.59 2.70
CA ALA A 121 6.55 -23.09 1.41
C ALA A 121 7.71 -23.42 0.44
N ARG A 122 8.86 -22.74 0.56
CA ARG A 122 10.06 -23.04 -0.23
C ARG A 122 10.78 -24.30 0.27
N GLU A 123 10.76 -24.54 1.57
CA GLU A 123 11.32 -25.76 2.17
C GLU A 123 10.47 -27.01 1.86
N GLU A 124 9.16 -26.85 1.65
CA GLU A 124 8.24 -27.95 1.30
C GLU A 124 8.24 -28.33 -0.19
N LEU A 125 8.86 -27.54 -1.08
CA LEU A 125 9.04 -27.93 -2.49
C LEU A 125 10.12 -29.01 -2.58
N PRO A 126 9.81 -30.23 -3.04
CA PRO A 126 10.78 -31.32 -3.02
C PRO A 126 11.97 -30.99 -3.92
N VAL A 127 13.16 -31.18 -3.34
CA VAL A 127 14.47 -31.30 -3.99
C VAL A 127 14.32 -31.93 -5.38
N GLU A 128 14.98 -31.36 -6.40
CA GLU A 128 15.00 -31.86 -7.77
C GLU A 128 15.01 -33.39 -7.82
N LEU A 129 14.02 -33.98 -8.51
CA LEU A 129 14.06 -35.37 -8.90
C LEU A 129 15.26 -35.55 -9.84
N VAL A 130 16.41 -35.92 -9.27
CA VAL A 130 17.58 -36.38 -10.01
C VAL A 130 17.11 -37.54 -10.90
N GLY A 131 17.17 -37.32 -12.21
CA GLY A 131 16.70 -38.27 -13.22
C GLY A 131 17.26 -39.67 -12.98
N GLY A 132 16.37 -40.61 -12.64
CA GLY A 132 16.67 -42.04 -12.70
C GLY A 132 16.76 -42.51 -14.16
N PRO A 133 17.53 -43.57 -14.44
CA PRO A 133 17.75 -44.03 -15.81
C PRO A 133 16.44 -44.57 -16.40
N THR A 134 16.15 -44.14 -17.62
CA THR A 134 15.02 -44.62 -18.43
C THR A 134 15.35 -46.03 -18.95
N PRO A 135 14.41 -46.99 -18.95
CA PRO A 135 14.63 -48.36 -19.41
C PRO A 135 14.81 -48.50 -20.93
#